data_AF-A0A212CHA4-F1
#
_entry.id   AF-A0A212CHA4-F1
#
_cell.length_a   1.000
_cell.length_b   1.000
_cell.length_c   1.000
_cell.angle_alpha   90.00
_cell.angle_beta   90.00
_cell.angle_gamma   90.00
#
_symmetry.space_group_name_H-M   'P 1'
#
loop_
_entity.id
_entity.type
_entity.pdbx_description
1 polymer ?
#
loop_
_entity_poly.entity_id
_entity_poly.type
_entity_poly.pdbx_seq_one_letter_code
_entity_poly.pdbx_strand_id
1 'polypeptide(L)'
;MDRRAPGEVSSMPPSKPDCSIQGETVIGNDIQLTCQSKEGSPAPQYSWKSYNVLHQERQVTPGQTFSLKNISTEMSGYYICISSNEVGTESCNITVAVRPRKSSLGWRERGRVKARR
;
A
#
# COMPACT_ATOMS: atom_id res chain seq x y z
N MET A 1 24.95 -7.85 46.32
CA MET A 1 24.61 -6.56 45.70
C MET A 1 24.25 -6.83 44.26
N ASP A 2 22.95 -6.87 43.96
CA ASP A 2 22.43 -7.07 42.60
C ASP A 2 22.84 -5.87 41.75
N ARG A 3 23.79 -6.07 40.82
CA ARG A 3 24.20 -5.01 39.89
C ARG A 3 23.11 -4.88 38.83
N ARG A 4 22.02 -4.18 39.16
CA ARG A 4 21.08 -3.70 38.13
C ARG A 4 21.88 -2.80 37.19
N ALA A 5 22.03 -3.20 35.94
CA ALA A 5 22.69 -2.38 34.93
C ALA A 5 21.85 -1.10 34.72
N PRO A 6 22.43 0.11 34.86
CA PRO A 6 21.75 1.34 34.49
C PRO A 6 21.67 1.43 32.96
N GLY A 7 20.46 1.53 32.40
CA GLY A 7 20.25 1.92 30.99
C GLY A 7 19.85 0.83 30.00
N GLU A 8 19.22 -0.26 30.44
CA GLU A 8 18.61 -1.22 29.48
C GLU A 8 17.43 -0.54 28.77
N VAL A 9 17.65 -0.11 27.52
CA VAL A 9 16.62 0.51 26.68
C VAL A 9 15.55 -0.54 26.43
N SER A 10 14.33 -0.29 26.91
CA SER A 10 13.19 -1.17 26.66
C SER A 10 12.95 -1.25 25.15
N SER A 11 13.38 -2.37 24.57
CA SER A 11 13.26 -2.65 23.15
C SER A 11 12.05 -3.57 22.91
N MET A 12 11.30 -3.27 21.86
CA MET A 12 10.11 -4.02 21.47
C MET A 12 10.04 -4.12 19.94
N PRO A 13 9.53 -5.24 19.40
CA PRO A 13 9.33 -5.37 17.97
C PRO A 13 8.31 -4.34 17.49
N PRO A 14 8.31 -4.00 16.19
CA PRO A 14 7.29 -3.13 15.63
C PRO A 14 5.91 -3.78 15.77
N SER A 15 4.87 -2.98 16.00
CA SER A 15 3.49 -3.47 15.84
C SER A 15 3.19 -3.75 14.36
N LYS A 16 2.15 -4.55 14.08
CA LYS A 16 1.63 -4.69 12.71
C LYS A 16 1.35 -3.31 12.09
N PRO A 17 1.95 -2.96 10.95
CA PRO A 17 1.79 -1.63 10.37
C PRO A 17 0.37 -1.42 9.85
N ASP A 18 -0.15 -0.22 10.07
CA ASP A 18 -1.35 0.28 9.42
C ASP A 18 -1.00 0.81 8.04
N CYS A 19 -1.76 0.39 7.03
CA CYS A 19 -1.42 0.59 5.63
C CYS A 19 -2.61 1.09 4.84
N SER A 20 -2.40 2.17 4.09
CA SER A 20 -3.48 2.83 3.38
C SER A 20 -3.05 3.34 2.01
N ILE A 21 -4.04 3.48 1.13
CA ILE A 21 -3.92 4.13 -0.17
C ILE A 21 -4.53 5.52 -0.03
N GLN A 22 -3.75 6.55 -0.34
CA GLN A 22 -4.23 7.92 -0.48
C GLN A 22 -4.42 8.23 -1.96
N GLY A 23 -5.60 8.74 -2.33
CA GLY A 23 -6.01 8.99 -3.71
C GLY A 23 -6.84 7.87 -4.32
N GLU A 24 -7.38 8.11 -5.52
CA GLU A 24 -8.17 7.09 -6.24
C GLU A 24 -7.30 6.30 -7.22
N THR A 25 -7.45 4.98 -7.24
CA THR A 25 -6.75 4.06 -8.15
C THR A 25 -7.30 4.11 -9.58
N VAL A 26 -7.24 5.27 -10.21
CA VAL A 26 -7.77 5.53 -11.55
C VAL A 26 -6.63 5.82 -12.50
N ILE A 27 -6.69 5.27 -13.72
CA ILE A 27 -5.67 5.51 -14.74
C ILE A 27 -5.39 7.01 -14.89
N GLY A 28 -4.12 7.37 -14.81
CA GLY A 28 -3.62 8.73 -14.92
C GLY A 28 -3.56 9.53 -13.62
N ASN A 29 -4.11 9.02 -12.52
CA ASN A 29 -4.01 9.67 -11.22
C ASN A 29 -2.66 9.43 -10.55
N ASP A 30 -2.37 10.23 -9.52
CA ASP A 30 -1.31 9.98 -8.57
C ASP A 30 -1.91 9.40 -7.28
N ILE A 31 -1.27 8.39 -6.71
CA ILE A 31 -1.64 7.81 -5.42
C ILE A 31 -0.40 7.67 -4.53
N GLN A 32 -0.61 7.62 -3.22
CA GLN A 32 0.44 7.37 -2.25
C GLN A 32 0.06 6.19 -1.36
N LEU A 33 0.95 5.21 -1.26
CA LEU A 33 0.85 4.14 -0.28
C LEU A 33 1.56 4.58 1.00
N THR A 34 0.93 4.37 2.14
CA THR A 34 1.52 4.68 3.44
C THR A 34 1.57 3.44 4.30
N CYS A 35 2.55 3.39 5.19
CA CYS A 35 2.77 2.29 6.10
C CYS A 35 3.31 2.83 7.42
N GLN A 36 2.65 2.54 8.53
CA GLN A 36 3.10 3.04 9.82
C GLN A 36 2.75 2.09 10.96
N SER A 37 3.75 1.73 11.75
CA SER A 37 3.59 1.00 13.00
C SER A 37 3.34 1.99 14.13
N LYS A 38 2.35 1.73 14.98
CA LYS A 38 2.03 2.55 16.16
C LYS A 38 3.08 2.38 17.25
N GLU A 39 3.67 1.19 17.33
CA GLU A 39 4.65 0.80 18.33
C GLU A 39 5.90 0.24 17.65
N GLY A 40 7.03 0.34 18.34
CA GLY A 40 8.34 -0.19 17.94
C GLY A 40 9.47 0.60 18.60
N SER A 41 10.36 -0.10 19.30
CA SER A 41 11.52 0.52 19.97
C SER A 41 12.76 -0.37 19.80
N PRO A 42 13.85 0.11 19.20
CA PRO A 42 14.03 1.40 18.54
C PRO A 42 13.03 1.64 17.39
N ALA A 43 12.92 2.89 16.95
CA ALA A 43 12.00 3.28 15.89
C ALA A 43 12.23 2.44 14.62
N PRO A 44 11.17 1.86 14.04
CA PRO A 44 11.32 0.97 12.89
C PRO A 44 11.68 1.72 11.61
N GLN A 45 12.45 1.05 10.76
CA GLN A 45 12.67 1.41 9.37
C GLN A 45 11.63 0.75 8.48
N TYR A 46 11.32 1.39 7.35
CA TYR A 46 10.27 0.95 6.44
C TYR A 46 10.82 0.67 5.05
N SER A 47 10.35 -0.42 4.47
CA SER A 47 10.66 -0.80 3.09
C SER A 47 9.42 -1.40 2.42
N TRP A 48 9.45 -1.49 1.10
CA TRP A 48 8.36 -2.05 0.31
C TRP A 48 8.86 -3.21 -0.54
N LYS A 49 7.97 -4.15 -0.82
CA LYS A 49 8.08 -5.10 -1.92
C LYS A 49 6.87 -4.91 -2.81
N SER A 50 7.07 -4.98 -4.12
CA SER A 50 5.98 -4.88 -5.08
C SER A 50 5.95 -6.12 -5.95
N TYR A 51 4.75 -6.66 -6.17
CA TYR A 51 4.51 -7.79 -7.05
C TYR A 51 3.44 -7.39 -8.07
N ASN A 52 3.65 -7.71 -9.34
CA ASN A 52 2.60 -7.54 -10.35
C ASN A 52 1.51 -8.61 -10.19
N VAL A 53 0.47 -8.53 -11.01
CA VAL A 53 -0.65 -9.49 -11.01
C VAL A 53 -0.22 -10.93 -11.37
N LEU A 54 0.97 -11.10 -11.94
CA LEU A 54 1.61 -12.39 -12.24
C LEU A 54 2.57 -12.85 -11.13
N HIS A 55 2.57 -12.18 -9.97
CA HIS A 55 3.46 -12.45 -8.83
C HIS A 55 4.96 -12.26 -9.11
N GLN A 56 5.32 -11.45 -10.11
CA GLN A 56 6.71 -11.09 -10.37
C GLN A 56 7.11 -9.88 -9.52
N GLU A 57 8.23 -10.02 -8.82
CA GLU A 57 8.78 -8.97 -7.95
C GLU A 57 9.30 -7.78 -8.77
N ARG A 58 9.06 -6.57 -8.26
CA ARG A 58 9.47 -5.30 -8.84
C ARG A 58 10.31 -4.54 -7.84
N GLN A 59 11.36 -3.90 -8.35
CA GLN A 59 12.22 -3.03 -7.55
C GLN A 59 11.45 -1.78 -7.12
N VAL A 60 11.58 -1.43 -5.85
CA VAL A 60 10.95 -0.25 -5.26
C VAL A 60 11.92 0.42 -4.30
N THR A 61 11.72 1.71 -4.09
CA THR A 61 12.52 2.48 -3.14
C THR A 61 12.07 2.23 -1.70
N PRO A 62 13.00 2.15 -0.74
CA PRO A 62 12.66 2.08 0.68
C PRO A 62 12.01 3.38 1.15
N GLY A 63 11.28 3.32 2.26
CA GLY A 63 10.63 4.47 2.86
C GLY A 63 9.27 4.14 3.47
N GLN A 64 8.81 5.02 4.35
CA GLN A 64 7.51 4.90 5.01
C GLN A 64 6.33 5.12 4.04
N THR A 65 6.59 5.87 2.97
CA THR A 65 5.61 6.18 1.92
C THR A 65 6.13 5.76 0.56
N PHE A 66 5.26 5.25 -0.30
CA PHE A 66 5.57 4.87 -1.67
C PHE A 66 4.64 5.57 -2.65
N SER A 67 5.19 6.50 -3.45
CA SER A 67 4.41 7.33 -4.37
C SER A 67 4.37 6.71 -5.77
N LEU A 68 3.15 6.56 -6.30
CA LEU A 68 2.88 6.09 -7.65
C LEU A 68 2.26 7.25 -8.45
N LYS A 69 2.95 7.70 -9.49
CA LYS A 69 2.49 8.81 -10.33
C LYS A 69 1.97 8.32 -11.66
N ASN A 70 0.97 9.01 -12.20
CA ASN A 70 0.38 8.74 -13.50
C ASN A 70 0.08 7.25 -13.69
N ILE A 71 -0.70 6.67 -12.77
CA ILE A 71 -0.81 5.23 -12.63
C ILE A 71 -1.44 4.57 -13.86
N SER A 72 -0.95 3.38 -14.21
CA SER A 72 -1.46 2.53 -15.29
C SER A 72 -1.93 1.18 -14.77
N THR A 73 -2.61 0.39 -15.60
CA THR A 73 -3.07 -0.96 -15.24
C THR A 73 -1.91 -1.89 -14.88
N GLU A 74 -0.72 -1.69 -15.46
CA GLU A 74 0.51 -2.45 -15.15
C GLU A 74 1.00 -2.24 -13.72
N MET A 75 0.66 -1.09 -13.11
CA MET A 75 0.95 -0.82 -11.70
C MET A 75 -0.01 -1.55 -10.75
N SER A 76 -1.01 -2.26 -11.26
CA SER A 76 -1.84 -3.12 -10.41
C SER A 76 -1.03 -4.29 -9.85
N GLY A 77 -1.46 -4.80 -8.69
CA GLY A 77 -0.82 -5.91 -8.01
C GLY A 77 -0.78 -5.72 -6.50
N TYR A 78 0.20 -6.35 -5.86
CA TYR A 78 0.34 -6.37 -4.41
C TYR A 78 1.56 -5.58 -3.97
N TYR A 79 1.40 -4.76 -2.95
CA TYR A 79 2.43 -3.94 -2.35
C TYR A 79 2.53 -4.28 -0.87
N ILE A 80 3.65 -4.86 -0.46
CA ILE A 80 3.89 -5.32 0.89
C ILE A 80 4.81 -4.32 1.56
N CYS A 81 4.35 -3.65 2.62
CA CYS A 81 5.23 -2.88 3.47
C CYS A 81 5.84 -3.77 4.54
N ILE A 82 7.11 -3.53 4.83
CA ILE A 82 7.87 -4.19 5.88
C ILE A 82 8.33 -3.10 6.85
N SER A 83 7.93 -3.22 8.11
CA SER A 83 8.37 -2.39 9.23
C SER A 83 9.34 -3.21 10.08
N SER A 84 10.56 -2.74 10.28
CA SER A 84 11.63 -3.54 10.88
C SER A 84 12.49 -2.74 11.83
N ASN A 85 12.81 -3.32 12.98
CA ASN A 85 13.88 -2.86 13.87
C ASN A 85 14.75 -4.06 14.30
N GLU A 86 15.73 -3.82 15.17
CA GLU A 86 16.64 -4.88 15.65
C GLU A 86 15.97 -5.99 16.45
N VAL A 87 14.76 -5.75 16.96
CA VAL A 87 14.01 -6.71 17.78
C VAL A 87 13.10 -7.59 16.93
N GLY A 88 12.58 -7.08 15.82
CA GLY A 88 11.65 -7.83 14.99
C GLY A 88 11.21 -7.11 13.73
N THR A 89 10.34 -7.79 12.99
CA THR A 89 9.81 -7.30 11.72
C THR A 89 8.33 -7.65 11.60
N GLU A 90 7.54 -6.69 11.15
CA GLU A 90 6.12 -6.82 10.87
C GLU A 90 5.79 -6.31 9.46
N SER A 91 4.64 -6.74 8.93
CA SER A 91 4.25 -6.36 7.57
C SER A 91 2.75 -6.19 7.36
N CYS A 92 2.41 -5.46 6.31
CA CYS A 92 1.06 -5.34 5.79
C CYS A 92 1.07 -5.56 4.27
N ASN A 93 -0.07 -5.89 3.69
CA ASN A 93 -0.23 -6.04 2.25
C ASN A 93 -1.35 -5.11 1.76
N ILE A 94 -1.10 -4.41 0.66
CA ILE A 94 -2.05 -3.56 -0.04
C ILE A 94 -2.24 -4.12 -1.45
N THR A 95 -3.49 -4.33 -1.85
CA THR A 95 -3.83 -4.61 -3.26
C THR A 95 -4.16 -3.31 -3.97
N VAL A 96 -3.37 -2.96 -4.99
CA VAL A 96 -3.65 -1.84 -5.88
C VAL A 96 -4.34 -2.37 -7.12
N ALA A 97 -5.60 -1.96 -7.33
CA ALA A 97 -6.37 -2.29 -8.52
C ALA A 97 -6.69 -1.00 -9.29
N VAL A 98 -5.94 -0.76 -10.37
CA VAL A 98 -6.10 0.44 -11.19
C VAL A 98 -7.26 0.25 -12.17
N ARG A 99 -8.25 1.14 -12.11
CA ARG A 99 -9.45 1.12 -12.96
C ARG A 99 -9.43 2.23 -14.03
N PRO A 100 -10.06 2.02 -15.20
CA PRO A 100 -10.26 3.11 -16.15
C PRO A 100 -11.13 4.22 -15.56
N ARG A 101 -10.98 5.43 -16.09
CA ARG A 101 -11.93 6.52 -15.85
C ARG A 101 -13.28 6.08 -16.41
N LYS A 102 -14.33 6.10 -15.58
CA LYS A 102 -15.69 5.92 -16.08
C LYS A 102 -15.99 7.12 -17.00
N SER A 103 -16.01 6.90 -18.30
CA SER A 103 -16.53 7.88 -19.24
C SER A 103 -18.05 7.92 -19.12
N SER A 104 -18.63 9.12 -19.11
CA SER A 104 -20.08 9.33 -19.08
C SER A 104 -20.80 8.91 -20.38
N LEU A 105 -20.07 8.41 -21.39
CA LEU A 105 -20.58 8.13 -22.74
C LEU A 105 -21.21 6.73 -22.91
N GLY A 106 -21.64 6.08 -21.82
CA GLY A 106 -22.12 4.69 -21.83
C GLY A 106 -23.61 4.47 -21.58
N TRP A 107 -24.42 5.51 -21.38
CA TRP A 107 -25.87 5.38 -21.10
C TRP A 107 -26.71 6.07 -22.17
N ARG A 108 -26.55 5.65 -23.44
CA ARG A 108 -27.66 5.71 -24.41
C ARG A 108 -28.30 4.33 -24.40
N GLU A 109 -29.38 4.23 -23.62
CA GLU A 109 -30.22 3.05 -23.51
C GLU A 109 -30.49 2.44 -24.90
N ARG A 110 -30.13 1.16 -25.04
CA ARG A 110 -30.64 0.32 -26.11
C ARG A 110 -32.17 0.25 -25.98
N GLY A 111 -32.85 0.97 -26.88
CA GLY A 111 -34.10 0.54 -27.51
C GLY A 111 -35.33 0.36 -26.62
N ARG A 112 -36.10 1.46 -26.42
CA ARG A 112 -37.56 1.34 -26.33
C ARG A 112 -38.13 1.45 -27.75
N VAL A 113 -38.32 0.30 -28.41
CA VAL A 113 -39.09 0.21 -29.66
C VAL A 113 -40.51 0.69 -29.36
N LYS A 114 -40.96 1.77 -30.02
CA LYS A 114 -42.36 2.20 -29.97
C LYS A 114 -43.19 1.15 -30.71
N ALA A 115 -43.99 0.37 -29.99
CA ALA A 115 -45.08 -0.39 -30.59
C ALA A 115 -46.15 0.60 -31.05
N ARG A 116 -46.35 0.70 -32.37
CA ARG A 116 -47.59 1.24 -32.95
C ARG A 116 -48.61 0.10 -32.94
N ARG A 117 -49.75 0.31 -32.28
CA ARG A 117 -51.10 -0.04 -32.75
C ARG A 117 -52.11 0.66 -31.87
#